data_AF-A0AAU5P8V4-F1
#
_entry.id   AF-A0AAU5P8V4-F1
#
_cell.length_a   1.000
_cell.length_b   1.000
_cell.length_c   1.000
_cell.angle_alpha   90.00
_cell.angle_beta   90.00
_cell.angle_gamma   90.00
#
_symmetry.space_group_name_H-M   'P 1'
#
loop_
_entity.id
_entity.type
_entity.pdbx_description
1 polymer ?
#
loop_
_entity_poly.entity_id
_entity_poly.type
_entity_poly.pdbx_seq_one_letter_code
_entity_poly.pdbx_strand_id
1 'polypeptide(L)'
;MSEAAKRTLRTVLQTAVGLCVLLPTVVDAAGVPDTLPWVAAALAVAAGVTRVMALPAVQALLPSWLRTDVPAAGDGALLKLVKAEPGREDT
;
A
#
# COMPACT_ATOMS: atom_id res chain seq x y z
N MET A 1 -4.20 -15.95 -10.94
CA MET A 1 -4.76 -14.63 -10.57
C MET A 1 -6.28 -14.76 -10.50
N SER A 2 -6.94 -14.30 -9.43
CA SER A 2 -8.40 -14.32 -9.37
C SER A 2 -8.98 -13.12 -10.13
N GLU A 3 -9.81 -13.38 -11.13
CA GLU A 3 -10.44 -12.34 -11.96
C GLU A 3 -11.30 -11.37 -11.15
N ALA A 4 -11.82 -11.82 -10.01
CA ALA A 4 -12.56 -10.98 -9.06
C ALA A 4 -11.68 -9.86 -8.47
N ALA A 5 -10.44 -10.18 -8.07
CA ALA A 5 -9.52 -9.19 -7.48
C ALA A 5 -9.10 -8.13 -8.50
N LYS A 6 -8.82 -8.56 -9.74
CA LYS A 6 -8.55 -7.65 -10.86
C LYS A 6 -9.72 -6.69 -11.13
N ARG A 7 -10.95 -7.22 -11.08
CA ARG A 7 -12.17 -6.43 -11.29
C ARG A 7 -12.36 -5.39 -10.19
N THR A 8 -12.21 -5.77 -8.92
CA THR A 8 -12.33 -4.85 -7.79
C THR A 8 -11.28 -3.75 -7.83
N LEU A 9 -10.01 -4.10 -8.10
CA LEU A 9 -8.93 -3.12 -8.21
C LEU A 9 -9.21 -2.09 -9.32
N ARG A 10 -9.66 -2.57 -10.49
CA ARG A 10 -10.03 -1.69 -11.60
C ARG A 10 -11.17 -0.75 -11.24
N THR A 11 -12.21 -1.25 -10.58
CA THR A 11 -13.33 -0.42 -10.12
C THR A 11 -12.88 0.64 -9.13
N VAL A 12 -12.05 0.29 -8.14
CA VAL A 12 -11.55 1.24 -7.13
C VAL A 12 -10.69 2.32 -7.78
N LEU A 13 -9.74 1.93 -8.65
CA LEU A 13 -8.91 2.88 -9.40
C LEU A 13 -9.77 3.82 -10.24
N GLN A 14 -10.74 3.27 -10.96
CA GLN A 14 -11.61 4.04 -11.84
C GLN A 14 -12.48 5.04 -11.05
N THR A 15 -13.02 4.63 -9.90
CA THR A 15 -13.77 5.53 -9.00
C THR A 15 -12.87 6.61 -8.39
N ALA A 16 -11.65 6.26 -7.96
CA ALA A 16 -10.71 7.22 -7.40
C ALA A 16 -10.31 8.29 -8.44
N VAL A 17 -10.01 7.87 -9.67
CA VAL A 17 -9.72 8.80 -10.78
C VAL A 17 -10.94 9.67 -11.09
N GLY A 18 -12.14 9.08 -11.14
CA GLY A 18 -13.39 9.84 -11.31
C GLY A 18 -13.59 10.90 -10.23
N LEU A 19 -13.28 10.58 -8.97
CA LEU A 19 -13.37 11.52 -7.86
C LEU A 19 -12.31 12.63 -7.94
N CYS A 20 -11.08 12.30 -8.35
CA CYS A 20 -10.03 13.29 -8.64
C CYS A 20 -10.42 14.26 -9.75
N VAL A 21 -11.16 13.80 -10.76
CA VAL A 21 -11.65 14.63 -11.88
C VAL A 21 -12.87 15.46 -11.50
N LEU A 22 -13.72 14.97 -10.59
CA LEU A 22 -14.92 15.69 -10.12
C LEU A 22 -14.58 16.78 -9.08
N LEU A 23 -13.52 16.55 -8.29
CA LEU A 23 -13.01 17.45 -7.24
C LEU A 23 -12.87 18.94 -7.65
N PRO A 24 -12.34 19.32 -8.83
CA PRO A 24 -12.18 20.71 -9.24
C PRO A 24 -13.50 21.48 -9.24
N THR A 25 -14.59 20.87 -9.73
CA THR A 25 -15.91 21.51 -9.78
C THR A 25 -16.53 21.74 -8.39
N VAL A 26 -16.17 20.89 -7.42
CA VAL A 26 -16.61 21.04 -6.03
C VAL A 26 -15.80 22.12 -5.32
N VAL A 27 -14.50 22.22 -5.62
CA VAL A 27 -13.59 23.25 -5.07
C VAL A 27 -13.97 24.64 -5.59
N ASP A 28 -14.25 24.75 -6.88
CA ASP A 28 -14.66 26.00 -7.54
C ASP A 28 -15.99 26.52 -6.97
N ALA A 29 -16.92 25.62 -6.62
CA ALA A 29 -18.18 25.96 -5.96
C ALA A 29 -18.05 26.28 -4.45
N ALA A 30 -16.97 25.85 -3.79
CA ALA A 30 -16.79 25.97 -2.34
C ALA A 30 -15.97 27.20 -1.90
N GLY A 31 -15.35 27.94 -2.82
CA GLY A 31 -14.64 29.20 -2.53
C GLY A 31 -13.37 29.05 -1.67
N VAL A 32 -12.71 27.88 -1.72
CA VAL A 32 -11.58 27.54 -0.85
C VAL A 32 -10.24 27.94 -1.51
N PRO A 33 -9.30 28.60 -0.79
CA PRO A 33 -8.01 29.02 -1.36
C PRO A 33 -7.17 27.83 -1.88
N ASP A 34 -6.71 27.95 -3.12
CA ASP A 34 -6.27 26.87 -4.03
C ASP A 34 -5.09 25.99 -3.59
N THR A 35 -4.31 26.35 -2.55
CA THR A 35 -2.97 25.76 -2.37
C THR A 35 -2.84 24.75 -1.22
N LEU A 36 -3.71 24.79 -0.21
CA LEU A 36 -3.71 23.84 0.91
C LEU A 36 -4.68 22.64 0.78
N PRO A 37 -5.91 22.82 0.26
CA PRO A 37 -6.93 21.76 0.31
C PRO A 37 -6.59 20.57 -0.57
N TRP A 38 -5.97 20.80 -1.73
CA TRP A 38 -5.65 19.72 -2.66
C TRP A 38 -4.56 18.80 -2.12
N VAL A 39 -3.56 19.34 -1.43
CA VAL A 39 -2.50 18.55 -0.77
C VAL A 39 -3.10 17.70 0.34
N ALA A 40 -3.98 18.31 1.15
CA ALA A 40 -4.70 17.58 2.20
C ALA A 40 -5.61 16.48 1.63
N ALA A 41 -6.32 16.75 0.52
CA ALA A 41 -7.15 15.77 -0.16
C ALA A 41 -6.32 14.64 -0.78
N ALA A 42 -5.23 14.96 -1.46
CA ALA A 42 -4.31 13.97 -2.03
C ALA A 42 -3.67 13.09 -0.95
N LEU A 43 -3.21 13.70 0.15
CA LEU A 43 -2.70 12.98 1.32
C LEU A 43 -3.78 12.13 1.99
N ALA A 44 -5.02 12.62 2.11
CA ALA A 44 -6.14 11.87 2.67
C ALA A 44 -6.48 10.63 1.82
N VAL A 45 -6.47 10.78 0.49
CA VAL A 45 -6.63 9.65 -0.44
C VAL A 45 -5.45 8.68 -0.32
N ALA A 46 -4.21 9.17 -0.32
CA ALA A 46 -3.01 8.34 -0.17
C ALA A 46 -3.00 7.57 1.16
N ALA A 47 -3.37 8.23 2.26
CA ALA A 47 -3.52 7.61 3.57
C ALA A 47 -4.66 6.58 3.60
N GLY A 48 -5.80 6.89 2.96
CA GLY A 48 -6.92 5.97 2.80
C GLY A 48 -6.52 4.68 2.07
N VAL A 49 -5.81 4.82 0.94
CA VAL A 49 -5.28 3.67 0.19
C VAL A 49 -4.27 2.88 1.02
N THR A 50 -3.36 3.57 1.72
CA THR A 50 -2.38 2.93 2.60
C THR A 50 -3.05 2.14 3.73
N ARG A 51 -4.12 2.68 4.32
CA ARG A 51 -4.90 2.00 5.37
C ARG A 51 -5.63 0.77 4.84
N VAL A 52 -6.17 0.85 3.62
CA VAL A 52 -6.79 -0.30 2.95
C VAL A 52 -5.75 -1.39 2.69
N MET A 53 -4.56 -1.04 2.20
CA MET A 53 -3.45 -2.00 2.03
C MET A 53 -3.00 -2.65 3.34
N ALA A 54 -3.09 -1.93 4.47
CA ALA A 54 -2.75 -2.49 5.79
C ALA A 54 -3.78 -3.50 6.34
N LEU A 55 -4.95 -3.68 5.71
CA LEU A 55 -5.96 -4.62 6.18
C LEU A 55 -5.55 -6.08 5.86
N PRO A 56 -5.62 -7.01 6.83
CA PRO A 56 -5.26 -8.41 6.60
C PRO A 56 -6.14 -9.10 5.55
N ALA A 57 -7.40 -8.65 5.40
CA ALA A 57 -8.29 -9.11 4.34
C ALA A 57 -7.80 -8.72 2.93
N VAL A 58 -7.10 -7.58 2.80
CA VAL A 58 -6.52 -7.12 1.53
C VAL A 58 -5.24 -7.89 1.24
N GLN A 59 -4.38 -8.08 2.24
CA GLN A 59 -3.17 -8.91 2.13
C GLN A 59 -3.47 -10.37 1.73
N ALA A 60 -4.54 -10.95 2.28
CA ALA A 60 -4.99 -12.30 1.94
C ALA A 60 -5.44 -12.43 0.47
N LEU A 61 -5.96 -11.35 -0.11
CA LEU A 61 -6.39 -11.28 -1.51
C LEU A 61 -5.26 -10.85 -2.47
N LEU A 62 -4.18 -10.25 -1.94
CA LEU A 62 -3.08 -9.75 -2.74
C LEU A 62 -2.18 -10.89 -3.25
N PRO A 63 -1.64 -10.77 -4.47
CA PRO A 63 -0.64 -11.70 -5.01
C PRO A 63 0.61 -11.70 -4.13
N SER A 64 1.34 -12.82 -4.10
CA SER A 64 2.54 -12.99 -3.25
C SER A 64 3.60 -11.88 -3.41
N TRP A 65 3.67 -11.23 -4.58
CA TRP A 65 4.60 -10.13 -4.88
C TRP A 65 4.17 -8.75 -4.33
N LEU A 66 2.94 -8.61 -3.82
CA LEU A 66 2.46 -7.38 -3.16
C LEU A 66 2.15 -7.61 -1.67
N ARG A 67 2.35 -8.83 -1.17
CA ARG A 67 2.23 -9.15 0.26
C ARG A 67 3.43 -8.60 1.00
N THR A 68 3.16 -7.71 1.95
CA THR A 68 4.13 -7.16 2.90
C THR A 68 4.22 -7.96 4.19
N ASP A 69 3.33 -8.94 4.37
CA ASP A 69 3.37 -10.01 5.36
C ASP A 69 4.43 -11.07 4.99
N VAL A 70 5.67 -10.63 4.79
CA VAL A 70 6.81 -11.55 4.86
C VAL A 70 7.06 -11.79 6.35
N PRO A 71 6.90 -13.03 6.86
CA PRO A 71 7.16 -13.30 8.27
C PRO A 71 8.64 -13.06 8.55
N ALA A 72 8.97 -12.38 9.65
CA ALA A 72 10.32 -12.23 10.21
C ALA A 72 11.03 -13.56 10.54
N ALA A 73 10.43 -14.70 10.18
CA ALA A 73 10.97 -16.05 10.37
C ALA A 73 12.25 -16.30 9.56
N GLY A 74 12.44 -15.63 8.41
CA GLY A 74 13.66 -15.73 7.60
C GLY A 74 14.87 -15.11 8.29
N ASP A 75 14.72 -13.91 8.85
CA ASP A 75 15.83 -13.15 9.45
C ASP A 75 16.39 -13.82 10.70
N GLY A 76 15.53 -14.48 11.49
CA GLY A 76 15.95 -15.28 12.63
C GLY A 76 16.76 -16.52 12.24
N ALA A 77 16.42 -17.15 11.10
CA ALA A 77 17.19 -18.28 10.58
C ALA A 77 18.55 -17.84 10.00
N LEU A 78 18.59 -16.68 9.33
CA LEU A 78 19.82 -16.08 8.82
C LEU A 78 20.75 -15.61 9.96
N LEU A 79 20.20 -14.98 11.00
CA LEU A 79 20.95 -14.61 12.21
C LEU A 79 21.49 -15.85 12.94
N LYS A 80 20.75 -16.96 12.94
CA LYS A 80 21.23 -18.23 13.48
C LYS A 80 22.38 -18.80 12.65
N LEU A 81 22.36 -18.70 11.32
CA LEU A 81 23.46 -19.15 10.47
C LEU A 81 24.72 -18.30 10.66
N VAL A 82 24.59 -16.97 10.69
CA VAL A 82 25.70 -16.04 10.99
C VAL A 82 26.29 -16.30 12.37
N LYS A 83 25.45 -16.56 13.38
CA LYS A 83 25.90 -16.83 14.75
C LYS A 83 26.44 -18.26 14.94
N ALA A 84 26.05 -19.19 14.06
CA ALA A 84 26.55 -20.56 13.99
C ALA A 84 27.84 -20.67 13.16
N GLU A 85 28.33 -19.58 12.58
CA GLU A 85 29.64 -19.49 11.94
C GLU A 85 30.75 -18.82 12.82
N PRO A 86 30.90 -19.11 14.13
CA PRO A 86 31.92 -18.48 14.96
C PRO A 86 33.26 -19.25 14.92
N GLY A 87 33.63 -19.86 13.79
CA GLY A 87 34.77 -20.79 13.81
C GLY A 87 35.28 -21.26 12.46
N ARG A 88 35.09 -20.48 11.38
CA ARG A 88 35.96 -20.61 10.20
C ARG A 88 37.23 -19.79 10.47
N GLU A 89 37.96 -20.17 11.51
CA GLU A 89 39.35 -19.81 11.73
C GLU A 89 40.19 -20.93 11.13
N ASP A 90 40.65 -20.63 9.93
CA ASP A 90 41.66 -21.29 9.13
C ASP A 90 43.00 -21.37 9.87
N THR A 91 43.31 -22.55 10.42
CA THR A 91 44.64 -23.20 10.41
C THR A 91 44.49 -24.71 10.59
#